data_AF-A0A1W6ZY87-F1
#
_entry.id   AF-A0A1W6ZY87-F1
#
_cell.length_a   1.000
_cell.length_b   1.000
_cell.length_c   1.000
_cell.angle_alpha   90.00
_cell.angle_beta   90.00
_cell.angle_gamma   90.00
#
_symmetry.space_group_name_H-M   'P 1'
#
loop_
_entity.id
_entity.type
_entity.pdbx_description
1 polymer ?
#
loop_
_entity_poly.entity_id
_entity_poly.type
_entity_poly.pdbx_seq_one_letter_code
_entity_poly.pdbx_strand_id
1 'polypeptide(L)'
;MATTIQQIESEPAEYPDAPSGLSAAAEALASAIVWDRLESWCAHRWAERPVTWVVEGPGEWVPPLTPATISTVQVWSRAGEWETVTLTASPLGGYCLPCSGPYQFTATVGAADVPATVAEAYRRLAEYMAAKPGKPGATSESVTAGSISIASRRSESWLAGAIANSGAADLLRAYRHV
;
A
#
# COMPACT_ATOMS: atom_id res chain seq x y z
N MET A 1 -11.32 -22.33 -0.32
CA MET A 1 -10.41 -21.28 -0.81
C MET A 1 -9.22 -21.33 0.09
N ALA A 2 -8.03 -21.35 -0.48
CA ALA A 2 -6.80 -21.37 0.29
C ALA A 2 -6.53 -19.97 0.86
N THR A 3 -5.90 -19.92 2.03
CA THR A 3 -5.73 -18.69 2.80
C THR A 3 -4.26 -18.39 3.00
N THR A 4 -3.87 -17.13 2.79
CA THR A 4 -2.54 -16.64 3.18
C THR A 4 -2.48 -16.55 4.70
N ILE A 5 -1.66 -17.40 5.32
CA ILE A 5 -1.44 -17.41 6.78
C ILE A 5 -0.24 -16.56 7.19
N GLN A 6 0.68 -16.28 6.25
CA GLN A 6 1.82 -15.40 6.48
C GLN A 6 2.15 -14.63 5.20
N GLN A 7 2.46 -13.34 5.35
CA GLN A 7 3.00 -12.48 4.32
C GLN A 7 4.24 -11.78 4.86
N ILE A 8 5.37 -11.96 4.19
CA ILE A 8 6.63 -11.31 4.53
C ILE A 8 7.00 -10.43 3.34
N GLU A 9 6.75 -9.14 3.46
CA GLU A 9 7.10 -8.11 2.48
C GLU A 9 8.42 -7.46 2.92
N SER A 10 9.38 -7.33 1.99
CA SER A 10 10.63 -6.61 2.26
C SER A 10 10.47 -5.11 2.02
N GLU A 11 11.45 -4.32 2.46
CA GLU A 11 11.51 -2.90 2.12
C GLU A 11 11.64 -2.71 0.60
N PRO A 12 11.01 -1.67 0.03
CA PRO A 12 11.18 -1.33 -1.37
C PRO A 12 12.61 -0.86 -1.64
N ALA A 13 13.15 -1.24 -2.80
CA ALA A 13 14.44 -0.75 -3.23
C ALA A 13 14.40 0.76 -3.50
N GLU A 14 13.37 1.22 -4.21
CA GLU A 14 13.18 2.63 -4.56
C GLU A 14 11.71 2.91 -4.84
N TYR A 15 11.22 4.05 -4.35
CA TYR A 15 9.87 4.52 -4.66
C TYR A 15 9.82 5.30 -5.97
N PRO A 16 8.69 5.29 -6.69
CA PRO A 16 8.53 6.17 -7.85
C PRO A 16 8.74 7.63 -7.49
N ASP A 17 9.20 8.41 -8.47
CA ASP A 17 9.36 9.85 -8.31
C ASP A 17 8.04 10.52 -7.92
N ALA A 18 8.15 11.60 -7.13
CA ALA A 18 7.01 12.41 -6.79
C ALA A 18 6.43 13.06 -8.07
N PRO A 19 5.09 13.14 -8.20
CA PRO A 19 4.47 13.81 -9.33
C PRO A 19 4.77 15.32 -9.34
N SER A 20 4.83 15.90 -10.54
CA SER A 20 5.02 17.35 -10.72
C SER A 20 3.83 18.17 -10.22
N GLY A 21 4.06 19.47 -9.96
CA GLY A 21 2.99 20.43 -9.63
C GLY A 21 2.57 20.41 -8.16
N LEU A 22 3.47 19.94 -7.29
CA LEU A 22 3.35 20.04 -5.84
C LEU A 22 3.72 21.45 -5.39
N SER A 23 3.14 21.90 -4.27
CA SER A 23 3.61 23.09 -3.58
C SER A 23 5.00 22.84 -2.99
N ALA A 24 5.80 23.91 -2.82
CA ALA A 24 7.14 23.79 -2.22
C ALA A 24 7.13 23.12 -0.83
N ALA A 25 6.03 23.24 -0.08
CA ALA A 25 5.88 22.56 1.21
C ALA A 25 5.62 21.05 1.03
N ALA A 26 4.87 20.66 0.01
CA ALA A 26 4.60 19.27 -0.33
C ALA A 26 5.82 18.57 -0.98
N GLU A 27 6.57 19.29 -1.80
CA GLU A 27 7.85 18.81 -2.36
C GLU A 27 8.91 18.57 -1.29
N ALA A 28 8.86 19.32 -0.17
CA ALA A 28 9.77 19.13 0.95
C ALA A 28 9.47 17.88 1.79
N LEU A 29 8.33 17.21 1.59
CA LEU A 29 8.03 15.95 2.25
C LEU A 29 8.88 14.82 1.66
N ALA A 30 9.34 13.90 2.51
CA ALA A 30 9.98 12.68 2.03
C ALA A 30 8.96 11.84 1.24
N SER A 31 9.23 11.64 -0.05
CA SER A 31 8.31 10.95 -0.97
C SER A 31 7.94 9.54 -0.49
N ALA A 32 8.91 8.84 0.10
CA ALA A 32 8.73 7.52 0.69
C ALA A 32 7.58 7.48 1.72
N ILE A 33 7.39 8.54 2.52
CA ILE A 33 6.32 8.58 3.54
C ILE A 33 4.94 8.67 2.88
N VAL A 34 4.82 9.40 1.77
CA VAL A 34 3.55 9.53 1.05
C VAL A 34 3.22 8.21 0.35
N TRP A 35 4.20 7.60 -0.31
CA TRP A 35 4.02 6.32 -0.99
C TRP A 35 3.66 5.18 -0.05
N ASP A 36 4.41 5.02 1.05
CA ASP A 36 4.14 4.00 2.07
C ASP A 36 2.70 4.09 2.57
N ARG A 37 2.21 5.32 2.77
CA ARG A 37 0.84 5.56 3.19
C ARG A 37 -0.18 5.17 2.13
N LEU A 38 0.04 5.48 0.84
CA LEU A 38 -0.85 5.07 -0.24
C LEU A 38 -0.89 3.54 -0.38
N GLU A 39 0.27 2.88 -0.32
CA GLU A 39 0.40 1.42 -0.41
C GLU A 39 -0.21 0.71 0.80
N SER A 40 -0.20 1.32 1.98
CA SER A 40 -0.88 0.77 3.18
C SER A 40 -2.40 0.72 3.04
N TRP A 41 -2.99 1.57 2.18
CA TRP A 41 -4.44 1.68 2.01
C TRP A 41 -5.00 0.70 0.97
N CYS A 42 -4.16 0.21 0.06
CA CYS A 42 -4.57 -0.60 -1.06
C CYS A 42 -3.73 -1.87 -1.19
N ALA A 43 -4.17 -2.80 -2.03
CA ALA A 43 -3.45 -4.05 -2.29
C ALA A 43 -2.45 -3.89 -3.44
N HIS A 44 -2.20 -2.65 -3.88
CA HIS A 44 -1.29 -2.37 -4.97
C HIS A 44 0.09 -1.94 -4.43
N ARG A 45 1.15 -2.36 -5.11
CA ARG A 45 2.51 -1.85 -4.89
C ARG A 45 2.99 -1.18 -6.16
N TRP A 46 3.62 -0.02 -6.01
CA TRP A 46 4.25 0.67 -7.12
C TRP A 46 5.75 0.48 -7.08
N ALA A 47 6.34 0.51 -5.87
CA ALA A 47 7.76 0.20 -5.71
C ALA A 47 8.00 -1.31 -5.64
N GLU A 48 8.96 -1.76 -6.45
CA GLU A 48 9.34 -3.16 -6.56
C GLU A 48 9.96 -3.66 -5.25
N ARG A 49 9.52 -4.84 -4.79
CA ARG A 49 10.10 -5.53 -3.63
C ARG A 49 9.82 -7.03 -3.64
N PRO A 50 10.70 -7.83 -3.02
CA PRO A 50 10.45 -9.25 -2.82
C PRO A 50 9.43 -9.48 -1.71
N VAL A 51 8.58 -10.48 -1.92
CA VAL A 51 7.58 -10.93 -0.95
C VAL A 51 7.53 -12.46 -0.91
N THR A 52 7.30 -13.00 0.28
CA THR A 52 7.02 -14.42 0.47
C THR A 52 5.66 -14.60 1.13
N TRP A 53 4.83 -15.47 0.57
CA TRP A 53 3.55 -15.87 1.14
C TRP A 53 3.59 -17.32 1.58
N VAL A 54 3.05 -17.60 2.77
CA VAL A 54 2.73 -18.95 3.21
C VAL A 54 1.21 -19.12 3.15
N VAL A 55 0.78 -20.17 2.49
CA VAL A 55 -0.63 -20.42 2.14
C VAL A 55 -1.04 -21.79 2.64
N GLU A 56 -2.22 -21.87 3.25
CA GLU A 56 -2.79 -23.10 3.78
C GLU A 56 -4.21 -23.35 3.23
N GLY A 57 -4.53 -24.62 3.06
CA GLY A 57 -5.82 -25.11 2.61
C GLY A 57 -5.86 -25.44 1.12
N PRO A 58 -6.76 -26.34 0.70
CA PRO A 58 -6.96 -26.66 -0.70
C PRO A 58 -7.85 -25.63 -1.43
N GLY A 59 -7.76 -25.66 -2.75
CA GLY A 59 -8.58 -24.86 -3.66
C GLY A 59 -7.83 -23.65 -4.20
N GLU A 60 -8.58 -22.65 -4.65
CA GLU A 60 -8.01 -21.48 -5.31
C GLU A 60 -7.32 -20.54 -4.32
N TRP A 61 -6.18 -20.00 -4.74
CA TRP A 61 -5.43 -18.94 -4.09
C TRP A 61 -5.06 -17.87 -5.12
N VAL A 62 -5.22 -16.60 -4.77
CA VAL A 62 -4.76 -15.45 -5.57
C VAL A 62 -3.80 -14.62 -4.71
N PRO A 63 -2.67 -14.15 -5.27
CA PRO A 63 -1.74 -13.28 -4.53
C PRO A 63 -2.48 -12.07 -3.93
N PRO A 64 -2.30 -11.78 -2.63
CA PRO A 64 -3.01 -10.68 -1.97
C PRO A 64 -2.49 -9.29 -2.35
N LEU A 65 -1.33 -9.20 -3.01
CA LEU A 65 -0.76 -7.96 -3.52
C LEU A 65 -0.64 -8.00 -5.04
N THR A 66 -0.78 -6.84 -5.68
CA THR A 66 -0.75 -6.67 -7.14
C THR A 66 0.13 -5.47 -7.52
N PRO A 67 0.79 -5.49 -8.70
CA PRO A 67 1.07 -6.67 -9.51
C PRO A 67 2.03 -7.60 -8.77
N ALA A 68 1.90 -8.90 -8.99
CA ALA A 68 2.75 -9.93 -8.41
C ALA A 68 3.28 -10.85 -9.50
N THR A 69 4.59 -11.08 -9.50
CA THR A 69 5.25 -12.07 -10.35
C THR A 69 5.82 -13.17 -9.47
N ILE A 70 5.20 -14.35 -9.48
CA ILE A 70 5.66 -15.52 -8.72
C ILE A 70 6.91 -16.09 -9.37
N SER A 71 8.00 -16.22 -8.61
CA SER A 71 9.26 -16.80 -9.06
C SER A 71 9.39 -18.26 -8.67
N THR A 72 8.98 -18.63 -7.45
CA THR A 72 9.03 -20.02 -6.97
C THR A 72 7.75 -20.39 -6.23
N VAL A 73 7.39 -21.67 -6.35
CA VAL A 73 6.31 -22.30 -5.60
C VAL A 73 6.84 -23.57 -4.97
N GLN A 74 6.69 -23.68 -3.66
CA GLN A 74 7.15 -24.82 -2.87
C GLN A 74 6.01 -25.33 -1.99
N VAL A 75 6.05 -26.62 -1.65
CA VAL A 75 5.16 -27.25 -0.68
C VAL A 75 5.98 -27.86 0.45
N TRP A 76 5.49 -27.76 1.67
CA TRP A 76 6.13 -28.42 2.80
C TRP A 76 5.87 -29.92 2.73
N SER A 77 6.94 -30.69 2.51
CA SER A 77 6.84 -32.12 2.26
C SER A 77 6.83 -32.93 3.55
N ARG A 78 6.51 -34.23 3.42
CA ARG A 78 6.57 -35.18 4.55
C ARG A 78 8.00 -35.39 5.07
N ALA A 79 9.03 -35.06 4.28
CA ALA A 79 10.42 -35.10 4.72
C ALA A 79 10.80 -33.92 5.64
N GLY A 80 9.89 -32.95 5.83
CA GLY A 80 10.14 -31.77 6.66
C GLY A 80 11.01 -30.73 5.95
N GLU A 81 10.89 -30.63 4.63
CA GLU A 81 11.61 -29.67 3.79
C GLU A 81 10.69 -29.02 2.76
N TRP A 82 11.10 -27.89 2.23
CA TRP A 82 10.40 -27.19 1.15
C TRP A 82 10.78 -27.81 -0.21
N GLU A 83 9.83 -28.46 -0.86
CA GLU A 83 10.02 -29.05 -2.19
C GLU A 83 9.37 -28.19 -3.27
N THR A 84 10.08 -27.90 -4.35
CA THR A 84 9.52 -27.17 -5.50
C THR A 84 8.39 -27.96 -6.15
N VAL A 85 7.27 -27.30 -6.41
CA VAL A 85 6.10 -27.91 -7.04
C VAL A 85 5.58 -27.04 -8.16
N THR A 86 5.06 -27.65 -9.22
CA THR A 86 4.34 -26.95 -10.28
C THR A 86 2.84 -27.04 -10.00
N LEU A 87 2.21 -25.89 -9.77
CA LEU A 87 0.76 -25.80 -9.58
C LEU A 87 0.07 -25.35 -10.86
N THR A 88 -1.19 -25.77 -11.03
CA THR A 88 -2.02 -25.31 -12.14
C THR A 88 -2.47 -23.87 -11.91
N ALA A 89 -2.39 -23.04 -12.95
CA ALA A 89 -2.91 -21.69 -12.92
C ALA A 89 -4.43 -21.69 -12.68
N SER A 90 -4.89 -20.70 -11.92
CA SER A 90 -6.30 -20.51 -11.62
C SER A 90 -6.93 -19.47 -12.55
N PRO A 91 -8.20 -19.61 -12.94
CA PRO A 91 -8.88 -18.62 -13.80
C PRO A 91 -8.96 -17.22 -13.19
N LEU A 92 -8.85 -17.05 -11.86
CA LEU A 92 -8.83 -15.73 -11.22
C LEU A 92 -7.41 -15.11 -11.14
N GLY A 93 -6.44 -15.64 -11.89
CA GLY A 93 -5.09 -15.07 -11.96
C GLY A 93 -4.14 -15.53 -10.85
N GLY A 94 -4.45 -16.66 -10.20
CA GLY A 94 -3.64 -17.26 -9.14
C GLY A 94 -3.32 -18.75 -9.40
N TYR A 95 -3.41 -19.58 -8.36
CA TYR A 95 -3.09 -21.01 -8.41
C TYR A 95 -4.17 -21.88 -7.77
N CYS A 96 -4.35 -23.09 -8.30
CA CYS A 96 -5.17 -24.13 -7.70
C CYS A 96 -4.30 -25.05 -6.83
N LEU A 97 -4.52 -25.02 -5.52
CA LEU A 97 -3.79 -25.83 -4.54
C LEU A 97 -4.49 -27.18 -4.35
N PRO A 98 -3.84 -28.31 -4.71
CA PRO A 98 -4.48 -29.63 -4.69
C PRO A 98 -4.65 -30.23 -3.30
N CYS A 99 -3.91 -29.76 -2.29
CA CYS A 99 -3.95 -30.27 -0.93
C CYS A 99 -3.85 -29.15 0.10
N SER A 100 -3.91 -29.47 1.40
CA SER A 100 -3.94 -28.48 2.47
C SER A 100 -2.64 -27.70 2.68
N GLY A 101 -1.52 -28.10 2.06
CA GLY A 101 -0.24 -27.43 2.23
C GLY A 101 0.46 -27.76 3.57
N PRO A 102 1.29 -26.84 4.10
CA PRO A 102 1.45 -25.45 3.65
C PRO A 102 2.25 -25.31 2.35
N TYR A 103 1.92 -24.27 1.59
CA TYR A 103 2.65 -23.85 0.38
C TYR A 103 3.39 -22.55 0.66
N GLN A 104 4.57 -22.39 0.05
CA GLN A 104 5.34 -21.16 0.06
C GLN A 104 5.48 -20.63 -1.37
N PHE A 105 5.13 -19.36 -1.54
CA PHE A 105 5.27 -18.63 -2.79
C PHE A 105 6.29 -17.52 -2.59
N THR A 106 7.38 -17.54 -3.36
CA THR A 106 8.29 -16.39 -3.46
C THR A 106 7.94 -15.61 -4.71
N ALA A 107 7.89 -14.30 -4.58
CA ALA A 107 7.50 -13.41 -5.66
C ALA A 107 8.17 -12.05 -5.56
N THR A 108 8.06 -11.30 -6.64
CA THR A 108 8.31 -9.86 -6.66
C THR A 108 6.98 -9.14 -6.87
N VAL A 109 6.68 -8.14 -6.04
CA VAL A 109 5.52 -7.26 -6.20
C VAL A 109 5.97 -5.86 -6.54
N GLY A 110 5.13 -5.11 -7.25
CA GLY A 110 5.46 -3.77 -7.74
C GLY A 110 5.95 -3.76 -9.19
N ALA A 111 6.52 -2.63 -9.62
CA ALA A 111 6.92 -2.34 -11.01
C ALA A 111 5.78 -1.96 -11.97
N ALA A 112 4.67 -1.43 -11.45
CA ALA A 112 3.62 -0.84 -12.28
C ALA A 112 3.92 0.64 -12.56
N ASP A 113 3.68 1.07 -13.80
CA ASP A 113 3.57 2.48 -14.14
C ASP A 113 2.56 3.16 -13.21
N VAL A 114 2.90 4.34 -12.70
CA VAL A 114 1.99 5.10 -11.83
C VAL A 114 0.89 5.74 -12.68
N PRO A 115 -0.38 5.33 -12.55
CA PRO A 115 -1.46 5.92 -13.33
C PRO A 115 -1.72 7.37 -12.87
N ALA A 116 -2.21 8.22 -13.78
CA ALA A 116 -2.50 9.62 -13.46
C ALA A 116 -3.44 9.79 -12.24
N THR A 117 -4.38 8.87 -12.05
CA THR A 117 -5.27 8.83 -10.89
C THR A 117 -4.52 8.62 -9.57
N VAL A 118 -3.47 7.78 -9.57
CA VAL A 118 -2.63 7.53 -8.39
C VAL A 118 -1.68 8.71 -8.15
N ALA A 119 -1.12 9.30 -9.21
CA ALA A 119 -0.33 10.52 -9.12
C ALA A 119 -1.15 11.67 -8.50
N GLU A 120 -2.41 11.81 -8.88
CA GLU A 120 -3.33 12.78 -8.27
C GLU A 120 -3.66 12.44 -6.81
N ALA A 121 -3.81 11.16 -6.45
CA ALA A 121 -3.98 10.73 -5.06
C ALA A 121 -2.77 11.09 -4.20
N TYR A 122 -1.56 10.86 -4.72
CA TYR A 122 -0.31 11.29 -4.11
C TYR A 122 -0.31 12.80 -3.90
N ARG A 123 -0.61 13.57 -4.95
CA ARG A 123 -0.61 15.04 -4.88
C ARG A 123 -1.55 15.54 -3.78
N ARG A 124 -2.79 15.05 -3.73
CA ARG A 124 -3.77 15.43 -2.70
C ARG A 124 -3.29 15.09 -1.30
N LEU A 125 -2.72 13.90 -1.10
CA LEU A 125 -2.21 13.47 0.20
C LEU A 125 -1.02 14.32 0.63
N ALA A 126 -0.07 14.56 -0.27
CA ALA A 126 1.11 15.37 0.00
C ALA A 126 0.74 16.83 0.35
N GLU A 127 -0.16 17.45 -0.42
CA GLU A 127 -0.66 18.81 -0.11
C GLU A 127 -1.38 18.86 1.24
N TYR A 128 -2.21 17.86 1.55
CA TYR A 128 -2.88 17.78 2.83
C TYR A 128 -1.90 17.64 4.00
N MET A 129 -0.88 16.78 3.85
CA MET A 129 0.14 16.56 4.87
C MET A 129 1.07 17.77 5.05
N ALA A 130 1.33 18.52 3.98
CA ALA A 130 2.18 19.71 3.98
C ALA A 130 1.45 20.98 4.44
N ALA A 131 0.12 21.00 4.37
CA ALA A 131 -0.67 22.10 4.89
C ALA A 131 -0.27 22.36 6.35
N LYS A 132 0.01 23.63 6.68
CA LYS A 132 0.40 24.08 8.02
C LYS A 132 -0.83 24.60 8.76
N PRO A 133 -1.58 23.77 9.52
CA PRO A 133 -2.79 24.22 10.19
C PRO A 133 -2.51 25.03 11.47
N GLY A 134 -1.25 25.23 11.84
CA GLY A 134 -0.86 25.93 13.07
C GLY A 134 0.29 25.26 13.81
N LYS A 135 0.43 25.56 15.11
CA LYS A 135 1.50 25.03 15.97
C LYS A 135 1.40 23.49 16.13
N PRO A 136 2.51 22.72 16.00
CA PRO A 136 2.51 21.29 16.32
C PRO A 136 2.01 21.02 17.75
N GLY A 137 1.20 19.97 17.93
CA GLY A 137 0.60 19.60 19.23
C GLY A 137 -0.65 20.39 19.66
N ALA A 138 -0.95 21.57 19.09
CA ALA A 138 -2.16 22.32 19.42
C ALA A 138 -3.42 21.78 18.71
N THR A 139 -4.54 21.54 19.39
CA THR A 139 -5.81 21.10 18.75
C THR A 139 -6.71 22.26 18.30
N SER A 140 -6.45 23.47 18.81
CA SER A 140 -7.11 24.71 18.42
C SER A 140 -6.11 25.85 18.44
N GLU A 141 -6.19 26.75 17.47
CA GLU A 141 -5.43 27.99 17.42
C GLU A 141 -6.37 29.13 17.02
N SER A 142 -6.25 30.27 17.69
CA SER A 142 -7.03 31.48 17.41
C SER A 142 -6.07 32.65 17.33
N VAL A 143 -6.03 33.30 16.17
CA VAL A 143 -5.20 34.49 15.94
C VAL A 143 -6.12 35.66 15.66
N THR A 144 -6.00 36.70 16.48
CA THR A 144 -6.75 37.96 16.31
C THR A 144 -5.78 39.06 15.91
N ALA A 145 -6.02 39.68 14.75
CA ALA A 145 -5.26 40.82 14.25
C ALA A 145 -6.22 41.97 13.92
N GLY A 146 -6.30 42.96 14.80
CA GLY A 146 -7.27 44.06 14.67
C GLY A 146 -8.71 43.55 14.76
N SER A 147 -9.50 43.77 13.70
CA SER A 147 -10.89 43.31 13.58
C SER A 147 -11.05 41.92 12.95
N ILE A 148 -9.96 41.28 12.50
CA ILE A 148 -9.99 39.96 11.87
C ILE A 148 -9.61 38.91 12.91
N SER A 149 -10.47 37.92 13.10
CA SER A 149 -10.19 36.72 13.88
C SER A 149 -10.18 35.49 12.98
N ILE A 150 -9.12 34.69 13.08
CA ILE A 150 -9.00 33.40 12.41
C ILE A 150 -8.93 32.33 13.50
N ALA A 151 -9.96 31.49 13.58
CA ALA A 151 -9.98 30.32 14.45
C ALA A 151 -9.80 29.06 13.59
N SER A 152 -8.76 28.29 13.88
CA SER A 152 -8.51 26.98 13.30
C SER A 152 -8.68 25.93 14.39
N ARG A 153 -9.41 24.85 14.08
CA ARG A 153 -9.49 23.66 14.92
C ARG A 153 -9.08 22.45 14.10
N ARG A 154 -8.34 21.54 14.71
CA ARG A 154 -8.01 20.24 14.12
C ARG A 154 -8.43 19.10 15.05
N SER A 155 -8.84 18.01 14.44
CA SER A 155 -8.94 16.73 15.14
C SER A 155 -7.53 16.27 15.56
N GLU A 156 -7.42 15.61 16.70
CA GLU A 156 -6.19 14.92 17.13
C GLU A 156 -5.78 13.84 16.12
N SER A 157 -6.76 13.25 15.43
CA SER A 157 -6.57 12.20 14.42
C SER A 157 -6.37 12.74 13.00
N TRP A 158 -6.15 14.05 12.81
CA TRP A 158 -6.05 14.69 11.49
C TRP A 158 -5.07 13.96 10.55
N LEU A 159 -3.87 13.64 11.04
CA LEU A 159 -2.86 12.94 10.24
C LEU A 159 -3.21 11.46 10.10
N ALA A 160 -3.86 10.85 11.09
CA ALA A 160 -4.30 9.46 11.00
C ALA A 160 -5.39 9.28 9.93
N GLY A 161 -6.28 10.26 9.77
CA GLY A 161 -7.31 10.29 8.74
C GLY A 161 -6.89 10.95 7.42
N ALA A 162 -5.61 11.27 7.23
CA ALA A 162 -5.15 12.09 6.09
C ALA A 162 -5.52 11.51 4.72
N ILE A 163 -5.49 10.17 4.56
CA ILE A 163 -5.86 9.52 3.30
C ILE A 163 -7.33 9.74 2.94
N ALA A 164 -8.22 9.67 3.93
CA ALA A 164 -9.64 9.91 3.72
C ALA A 164 -9.91 11.41 3.54
N ASN A 165 -9.34 12.25 4.41
CA ASN A 165 -9.58 13.69 4.43
C ASN A 165 -9.03 14.43 3.20
N SER A 166 -7.97 13.91 2.58
CA SER A 166 -7.42 14.46 1.33
C SER A 166 -8.23 14.08 0.09
N GLY A 167 -9.17 13.12 0.21
CA GLY A 167 -9.86 12.54 -0.94
C GLY A 167 -8.98 11.62 -1.80
N ALA A 168 -7.79 11.26 -1.33
CA ALA A 168 -6.93 10.27 -1.98
C ALA A 168 -7.54 8.86 -1.91
N ALA A 169 -8.25 8.55 -0.81
CA ALA A 169 -8.91 7.26 -0.61
C ALA A 169 -9.89 6.90 -1.75
N ASP A 170 -10.65 7.87 -2.24
CA ASP A 170 -11.65 7.66 -3.31
C ASP A 170 -10.98 7.30 -4.64
N LEU A 171 -9.85 7.94 -4.95
CA LEU A 171 -9.06 7.68 -6.15
C LEU A 171 -8.39 6.30 -6.10
N LEU A 172 -8.07 5.81 -4.89
CA LEU A 172 -7.48 4.49 -4.69
C LEU A 172 -8.51 3.35 -4.60
N ARG A 173 -9.82 3.63 -4.68
CA ARG A 173 -10.87 2.61 -4.47
C ARG A 173 -10.75 1.41 -5.41
N ALA A 174 -10.35 1.64 -6.67
CA ALA A 174 -10.17 0.57 -7.66
C ALA A 174 -8.98 -0.36 -7.39
N TYR A 175 -8.04 0.06 -6.52
CA TYR A 175 -6.81 -0.67 -6.20
C TYR A 175 -6.93 -1.46 -4.89
N ARG A 176 -8.09 -1.41 -4.24
CA ARG A 176 -8.37 -2.23 -3.05
C ARG A 176 -8.81 -3.61 -3.52
N HIS A 177 -8.17 -4.66 -2.99
CA HIS A 177 -8.71 -6.00 -3.12
C HIS A 177 -10.04 -6.09 -2.36
N VAL A 178 -11.05 -6.69 -2.98
CA VAL A 178 -12.34 -7.05 -2.37
C VAL A 178 -12.25 -8.48 -1.85
#